data_AF-A0A1E1XKE1-F1
#
_entry.id   AF-A0A1E1XKE1-F1
#
_cell.length_a   1.000
_cell.length_b   1.000
_cell.length_c   1.000
_cell.angle_alpha   90.00
_cell.angle_beta   90.00
_cell.angle_gamma   90.00
#
_symmetry.space_group_name_H-M   'P 1'
#
loop_
_entity.id
_entity.type
_entity.pdbx_description
1 polymer ?
#
loop_
_entity_poly.entity_id
_entity_poly.type
_entity_poly.pdbx_seq_one_letter_code
_entity_poly.pdbx_strand_id
1 'polypeptide(L)'
;MGLRWTPQGQLCTASIDHTAQVWDLERPGIAPVSLYEKQPNRQLAVSPHWNGVFLVGEESVVSGSSHSVYRENGYYGFIPRSLTAHNATVWDVTVSPWSNVAASCDASGLVASIMLPSMSQNVELLKDYIKGRVPVYCALLVPLENKDEKESPPVGPMPGQCHSAAQERYGISFEDTPLHREGHALHQAADRVSSKSNSCSSGSNLYHLNSINTVCWSPNYTSATWLLSAGQAGVARLTWFGLCGGRLEKCRSVS
;
A
#
# COMPACT_ATOMS: atom_id res chain seq x y z
N MET A 1 10.59 10.59 0.30
CA MET A 1 10.53 11.60 -0.77
C MET A 1 10.37 10.88 -2.09
N GLY A 2 9.43 11.30 -2.93
CA GLY A 2 9.10 10.61 -4.19
C GLY A 2 9.13 11.56 -5.38
N LEU A 3 9.60 11.07 -6.53
CA LEU A 3 9.58 11.78 -7.80
C LEU A 3 9.09 10.83 -8.90
N ARG A 4 8.09 11.27 -9.68
CA ARG A 4 7.51 10.49 -10.78
C ARG A 4 7.10 11.39 -11.93
N TRP A 5 7.14 10.80 -13.11
CA TRP A 5 6.63 11.38 -14.34
C TRP A 5 5.17 11.00 -14.54
N THR A 6 4.35 11.96 -14.95
CA THR A 6 3.00 11.65 -15.44
C THR A 6 3.06 11.23 -16.90
N PRO A 7 2.09 10.43 -17.37
CA PRO A 7 1.96 10.11 -18.79
C PRO A 7 1.80 11.34 -19.71
N GLN A 8 1.45 12.49 -19.13
CA GLN A 8 1.22 13.75 -19.82
C GLN A 8 2.49 14.62 -19.90
N GLY A 9 3.61 14.16 -19.34
CA GLY A 9 4.88 14.90 -19.36
C GLY A 9 5.08 15.89 -18.20
N GLN A 10 4.19 15.89 -17.20
CA GLN A 10 4.37 16.66 -15.98
C GLN A 10 5.24 15.91 -14.97
N LEU A 11 5.94 16.65 -14.11
CA LEU A 11 6.76 16.09 -13.05
C LEU A 11 6.03 16.23 -11.71
N CYS A 12 5.84 15.14 -11.00
CA CYS A 12 5.26 15.15 -9.66
C CYS A 12 6.34 14.92 -8.62
N THR A 13 6.39 15.78 -7.60
CA THR A 13 7.32 15.68 -6.48
C THR A 13 6.55 15.63 -5.17
N ALA A 14 6.95 14.74 -4.27
CA ALA A 14 6.40 14.66 -2.93
C ALA A 14 7.52 14.67 -1.89
N SER A 15 7.33 15.50 -0.88
CA SER A 15 8.31 15.77 0.16
C SER A 15 7.72 15.54 1.55
N ILE A 16 8.63 15.36 2.51
CA ILE A 16 8.31 15.16 3.91
C ILE A 16 7.87 16.47 4.59
N ASP A 17 8.19 17.61 3.99
CA ASP A 17 7.77 18.97 4.39
C ASP A 17 6.26 19.24 4.19
N HIS A 18 5.48 18.17 4.10
CA HIS A 18 4.05 18.15 3.82
C HIS A 18 3.65 18.58 2.41
N THR A 19 4.61 18.94 1.55
CA THR A 19 4.30 19.41 0.19
C THR A 19 4.31 18.26 -0.82
N ALA A 20 3.30 18.26 -1.67
CA ALA A 20 3.31 17.56 -2.94
C ALA A 20 2.96 18.55 -4.06
N GLN A 21 3.79 18.57 -5.09
CA GLN A 21 3.77 19.57 -6.14
C GLN A 21 3.77 18.90 -7.51
N VAL A 22 2.99 19.45 -8.43
CA VAL A 22 2.97 19.06 -9.84
C VAL A 22 3.54 20.19 -10.67
N TRP A 23 4.59 19.89 -11.42
CA TRP A 23 5.36 20.82 -12.22
C TRP A 23 5.07 20.59 -13.70
N ASP A 24 4.77 21.67 -14.40
CA ASP A 24 4.73 21.69 -15.86
C ASP A 24 6.12 22.04 -16.39
N LEU A 25 6.74 21.12 -17.12
CA LEU A 25 8.07 21.31 -17.67
C LEU A 25 8.09 22.05 -18.99
N GLU A 26 6.94 22.25 -19.64
CA GLU A 26 6.87 23.10 -20.84
C GLU A 26 7.13 24.57 -20.49
N ARG A 27 6.91 24.95 -19.23
CA ARG A 27 7.12 26.31 -18.72
C ARG A 27 8.04 26.29 -17.49
N PRO A 28 9.33 25.97 -17.67
CA PRO A 28 10.27 25.91 -16.56
C PRO A 28 10.43 27.30 -15.93
N GLY A 29 10.10 27.45 -14.64
CA GLY A 29 10.21 28.71 -13.89
C GLY A 29 8.90 29.29 -13.37
N ILE A 30 7.76 28.70 -13.72
CA ILE A 30 6.45 29.05 -13.13
C ILE A 30 6.24 28.25 -11.84
N ALA A 31 5.50 28.82 -10.90
CA ALA A 31 5.02 28.14 -9.69
C ALA A 31 4.36 26.79 -10.03
N PRO A 32 4.38 25.80 -9.12
CA PRO A 32 3.79 24.50 -9.38
C PRO A 32 2.31 24.64 -9.76
N VAL A 33 1.87 23.87 -10.75
CA VAL A 33 0.48 23.87 -11.27
C VAL A 33 -0.49 23.49 -10.17
N SER A 34 -0.10 22.53 -9.32
CA SER A 34 -0.86 22.18 -8.13
C SER A 34 0.05 21.93 -6.95
N LEU A 35 -0.39 22.42 -5.79
CA LEU A 35 0.27 22.27 -4.49
C LEU A 35 -0.70 21.58 -3.51
N TYR A 36 -0.19 20.65 -2.73
CA TYR A 36 -0.92 19.91 -1.70
C TYR A 36 -0.10 19.87 -0.42
N GLU A 37 -0.70 20.23 0.71
CA GLU A 37 0.03 20.56 1.95
C GLU A 37 -0.47 19.85 3.22
N LYS A 38 -1.12 18.69 3.11
CA LYS A 38 -1.84 18.13 4.28
C LYS A 38 -1.09 17.05 5.06
N GLN A 39 -0.09 16.39 4.49
CA GLN A 39 0.49 15.18 5.09
C GLN A 39 1.96 15.01 4.74
N PRO A 40 2.80 14.49 5.66
CA PRO A 40 4.21 14.20 5.36
C PRO A 40 4.26 13.06 4.36
N ASN A 41 4.72 13.33 3.13
CA ASN A 41 4.66 12.36 2.06
C ASN A 41 5.99 11.60 1.98
N ARG A 42 5.89 10.29 2.13
CA ARG A 42 7.01 9.37 2.03
C ARG A 42 7.24 8.92 0.60
N GLN A 43 6.17 8.59 -0.11
CA GLN A 43 6.22 8.01 -1.44
C GLN A 43 5.13 8.58 -2.34
N LEU A 44 5.40 8.54 -3.65
CA LEU A 44 4.47 8.95 -4.70
C LEU A 44 4.41 7.91 -5.82
N ALA A 45 3.19 7.60 -6.26
CA ALA A 45 2.94 6.83 -7.48
C ALA A 45 1.96 7.56 -8.38
N VAL A 46 2.12 7.40 -9.69
CA VAL A 46 1.22 8.00 -10.68
C VAL A 46 0.44 6.89 -11.34
N SER A 47 -0.87 7.06 -11.50
CA SER A 47 -1.65 6.10 -12.27
C SER A 47 -1.34 6.25 -13.77
N PRO A 48 -1.06 5.16 -14.48
CA PRO A 48 -0.88 5.22 -15.94
C PRO A 48 -2.21 5.35 -16.68
N HIS A 49 -3.31 4.93 -16.05
CA HIS A 49 -4.65 4.93 -16.65
C HIS A 49 -5.44 6.22 -16.40
N TRP A 50 -5.13 6.94 -15.31
CA TRP A 50 -5.87 8.11 -14.88
C TRP A 50 -4.92 9.28 -14.62
N ASN A 51 -5.42 10.49 -14.77
CA ASN A 51 -4.64 11.70 -14.49
C ASN A 51 -4.62 12.01 -13.00
N GLY A 52 -3.95 11.17 -12.23
CA GLY A 52 -3.89 11.33 -10.80
C GLY A 52 -2.67 10.68 -10.16
N VAL A 53 -2.44 11.12 -8.94
CA VAL A 53 -1.26 10.85 -8.13
C VAL A 53 -1.72 10.24 -6.81
N PHE A 54 -1.09 9.13 -6.44
CA PHE A 54 -1.17 8.54 -5.13
C PHE A 54 -0.08 9.14 -4.26
N LEU A 55 -0.51 9.77 -3.18
CA LEU A 55 0.33 10.30 -2.14
C LEU A 55 0.25 9.37 -0.95
N VAL A 56 1.41 8.96 -0.45
CA VAL A 56 1.53 8.02 0.66
C VAL A 56 2.49 8.59 1.69
N GLY A 57 2.12 8.46 2.95
CA GLY A 57 2.77 9.16 4.03
C GLY A 57 2.72 8.46 5.37
N GLU A 58 3.07 9.22 6.39
CA GLU A 58 3.11 8.77 7.77
C GLU A 58 1.88 9.23 8.55
N GLU A 59 1.71 8.65 9.73
CA GLU A 59 0.70 9.09 10.67
C GLU A 59 1.05 10.43 11.28
N SER A 60 0.21 11.42 11.00
CA SER A 60 0.29 12.73 11.61
C SER A 60 -0.93 12.92 12.50
N VAL A 61 -0.67 13.40 13.71
CA VAL A 61 -1.69 13.77 14.71
C VAL A 61 -2.75 14.72 14.12
N VAL A 62 -2.36 15.54 13.14
CA VAL A 62 -3.23 16.54 12.52
C VAL A 62 -4.18 15.93 11.48
N SER A 63 -3.78 14.85 10.81
CA SER A 63 -4.52 14.32 9.66
C SER A 63 -5.31 13.04 9.94
N GLY A 64 -5.15 12.43 11.11
CA GLY A 64 -5.81 11.18 11.48
C GLY A 64 -5.34 9.95 10.67
N SER A 65 -5.99 8.80 10.91
CA SER A 65 -5.64 7.42 10.49
C SER A 65 -5.79 7.13 8.97
N SER A 66 -5.43 8.04 8.07
CA SER A 66 -5.51 7.76 6.62
C SER A 66 -4.30 8.30 5.88
N HIS A 67 -3.30 7.43 5.68
CA HIS A 67 -1.96 7.77 5.23
C HIS A 67 -1.70 7.49 3.74
N SER A 68 -2.77 7.27 2.97
CA SER A 68 -2.70 7.21 1.53
C SER A 68 -3.87 7.94 0.90
N VAL A 69 -3.60 8.80 -0.06
CA VAL A 69 -4.58 9.71 -0.64
C VAL A 69 -4.37 9.74 -2.14
N TYR A 70 -5.44 9.55 -2.90
CA TYR A 70 -5.44 9.81 -4.33
C TYR A 70 -5.87 11.24 -4.58
N ARG A 71 -5.10 11.93 -5.42
CA ARG A 71 -5.35 13.30 -5.87
C ARG A 71 -5.30 13.36 -7.38
N GLU A 72 -6.28 14.02 -7.96
CA GLU A 72 -6.34 14.34 -9.38
C GLU A 72 -5.46 15.57 -9.69
N ASN A 73 -4.86 15.63 -10.88
CA ASN A 73 -3.89 16.68 -11.25
C ASN A 73 -4.51 18.08 -11.50
N GLY A 74 -5.79 18.28 -11.17
CA GLY A 74 -6.47 19.58 -11.20
C GLY A 74 -7.34 19.83 -12.44
N TYR A 75 -7.58 18.82 -13.28
CA TYR A 75 -8.48 18.90 -14.42
C TYR A 75 -9.95 18.97 -14.01
N TYR A 76 -10.36 18.12 -13.08
CA TYR A 76 -11.73 18.07 -12.56
C TYR A 76 -11.88 18.79 -11.22
N GLY A 77 -10.78 19.00 -10.50
CA GLY A 77 -10.80 19.66 -9.20
C GLY A 77 -11.49 18.83 -8.12
N PHE A 78 -11.50 17.50 -8.28
CA PHE A 78 -12.09 16.60 -7.28
C PHE A 78 -11.33 16.65 -5.96
N ILE A 79 -12.08 16.53 -4.87
CA ILE A 79 -11.50 16.50 -3.52
C ILE A 79 -10.67 15.21 -3.39
N PRO A 80 -9.43 15.31 -2.87
CA PRO A 80 -8.58 14.13 -2.69
C PRO A 80 -9.19 13.17 -1.67
N ARG A 81 -9.16 11.87 -1.95
CA ARG A 81 -9.77 10.82 -1.10
C ARG A 81 -8.79 9.70 -0.79
N SER A 82 -8.93 9.11 0.38
CA SER A 82 -8.14 7.92 0.74
C SER A 82 -8.71 6.69 0.04
N LEU A 83 -7.94 6.14 -0.90
CA LEU A 83 -8.31 4.91 -1.62
C LEU A 83 -7.71 3.67 -0.95
N THR A 84 -6.50 3.78 -0.44
CA THR A 84 -5.77 2.70 0.23
C THR A 84 -5.64 2.97 1.73
N ALA A 85 -6.76 3.24 2.42
CA ALA A 85 -6.72 3.68 3.81
C ALA A 85 -6.03 2.65 4.73
N HIS A 86 -5.08 3.08 5.53
CA HIS A 86 -4.25 2.20 6.36
C HIS A 86 -4.18 2.76 7.77
N ASN A 87 -4.06 1.88 8.77
CA ASN A 87 -4.08 2.25 10.20
C ASN A 87 -2.66 2.40 10.78
N ALA A 88 -1.65 2.45 9.92
CA ALA A 88 -0.25 2.61 10.28
C ALA A 88 0.46 3.40 9.18
N THR A 89 1.73 3.74 9.41
CA THR A 89 2.55 4.41 8.39
C THR A 89 2.65 3.54 7.13
N VAL A 90 2.42 4.16 5.98
CA VAL A 90 2.42 3.49 4.68
C VAL A 90 3.75 3.77 4.03
N TRP A 91 4.51 2.72 3.70
CA TRP A 91 5.88 2.88 3.22
C TRP A 91 5.96 3.12 1.73
N ASP A 92 5.15 2.38 0.96
CA ASP A 92 5.20 2.37 -0.49
C ASP A 92 3.81 2.17 -1.10
N VAL A 93 3.66 2.68 -2.32
CA VAL A 93 2.48 2.51 -3.15
C VAL A 93 2.90 2.35 -4.59
N THR A 94 2.23 1.46 -5.30
CA THR A 94 2.50 1.20 -6.70
C THR A 94 1.18 0.96 -7.43
N VAL A 95 1.11 1.47 -8.66
CA VAL A 95 -0.03 1.25 -9.55
C VAL A 95 0.41 0.30 -10.64
N SER A 96 -0.43 -0.69 -10.93
CA SER A 96 -0.13 -1.63 -12.01
C SER A 96 -0.10 -0.89 -13.34
N PRO A 97 0.93 -1.10 -14.18
CA PRO A 97 0.98 -0.49 -15.52
C PRO A 97 -0.03 -1.09 -16.49
N TRP A 98 -0.54 -2.29 -16.17
CA TRP A 98 -1.36 -3.09 -17.07
C TRP A 98 -2.83 -3.15 -16.66
N SER A 99 -3.10 -2.98 -15.38
CA SER A 99 -4.44 -3.12 -14.80
C SER A 99 -4.77 -1.94 -13.92
N ASN A 100 -6.05 -1.61 -13.80
CA ASN A 100 -6.53 -0.51 -12.97
C ASN A 100 -6.54 -0.90 -11.47
N VAL A 101 -5.40 -1.35 -10.96
CA VAL A 101 -5.20 -1.84 -9.61
C VAL A 101 -4.00 -1.13 -9.00
N ALA A 102 -4.16 -0.65 -7.77
CA ALA A 102 -3.07 -0.13 -6.96
C ALA A 102 -2.79 -1.07 -5.79
N ALA A 103 -1.53 -1.11 -5.34
CA ALA A 103 -1.11 -1.86 -4.17
C ALA A 103 -0.32 -0.94 -3.23
N SER A 104 -0.40 -1.22 -1.94
CA SER A 104 0.14 -0.38 -0.86
C SER A 104 0.52 -1.24 0.34
N CYS A 105 1.51 -0.80 1.12
CA CYS A 105 2.02 -1.54 2.28
C CYS A 105 2.25 -0.70 3.52
N ASP A 106 2.09 -1.36 4.67
CA ASP A 106 2.10 -0.72 5.98
C ASP A 106 3.25 -1.20 6.88
N ALA A 107 3.56 -0.38 7.90
CA ALA A 107 4.40 -0.77 9.03
C ALA A 107 3.85 -1.94 9.83
N SER A 108 2.52 -2.11 9.86
CA SER A 108 1.86 -3.25 10.52
C SER A 108 2.09 -4.59 9.79
N GLY A 109 2.72 -4.57 8.61
CA GLY A 109 2.93 -5.76 7.78
C GLY A 109 1.75 -6.11 6.88
N LEU A 110 0.71 -5.26 6.84
CA LEU A 110 -0.42 -5.41 5.94
C LEU A 110 -0.06 -4.93 4.53
N VAL A 111 -0.37 -5.76 3.54
CA VAL A 111 -0.33 -5.37 2.13
C VAL A 111 -1.76 -5.37 1.60
N ALA A 112 -2.21 -4.22 1.11
CA ALA A 112 -3.53 -4.07 0.52
C ALA A 112 -3.44 -3.71 -0.95
N SER A 113 -4.34 -4.29 -1.72
CA SER A 113 -4.62 -3.92 -3.10
C SER A 113 -5.98 -3.25 -3.20
N ILE A 114 -6.15 -2.36 -4.15
CA ILE A 114 -7.44 -1.78 -4.49
C ILE A 114 -7.63 -1.80 -5.99
N MET A 115 -8.77 -2.31 -6.44
CA MET A 115 -9.23 -2.07 -7.79
C MET A 115 -9.78 -0.65 -7.86
N LEU A 116 -9.16 0.18 -8.70
CA LEU A 116 -9.53 1.57 -8.83
C LEU A 116 -10.86 1.68 -9.59
N PRO A 117 -11.85 2.46 -9.10
CA PRO A 117 -13.02 2.79 -9.88
C PRO A 117 -12.66 3.65 -11.09
N SER A 118 -13.64 3.91 -11.96
CA SER A 118 -13.49 4.89 -13.04
C SER A 118 -13.28 6.29 -12.43
N MET A 119 -12.05 6.79 -12.47
CA MET A 119 -11.67 8.08 -11.85
C MET A 119 -12.15 9.32 -12.64
N SER A 120 -12.91 9.10 -13.72
CA SER A 120 -13.65 10.16 -14.40
C SER A 120 -14.84 10.69 -13.60
N GLN A 121 -15.31 9.92 -12.61
CA GLN A 121 -16.38 10.33 -11.71
C GLN A 121 -15.79 10.80 -10.37
N ASN A 122 -16.48 11.72 -9.70
CA ASN A 122 -16.09 12.11 -8.35
C ASN A 122 -16.18 10.89 -7.43
N VAL A 123 -15.05 10.52 -6.82
CA VAL A 123 -14.92 9.40 -5.88
C VAL A 123 -15.91 9.54 -4.71
N GLU A 124 -16.29 10.75 -4.33
CA GLU A 124 -17.26 10.99 -3.25
C GLU A 124 -18.66 10.47 -3.56
N LEU A 125 -19.05 10.43 -4.83
CA LEU A 125 -20.35 9.93 -5.26
C LEU A 125 -20.38 8.41 -5.33
N LEU A 126 -19.21 7.78 -5.44
CA LEU A 126 -19.07 6.34 -5.50
C LEU A 126 -19.09 5.76 -4.09
N LYS A 127 -20.25 5.50 -3.51
CA LYS A 127 -20.35 4.91 -2.15
C LYS A 127 -19.59 3.58 -1.98
N ASP A 128 -19.42 2.85 -3.07
CA ASP A 128 -18.85 1.50 -3.08
C ASP A 128 -17.36 1.43 -3.42
N TYR A 129 -16.66 2.57 -3.57
CA TYR A 129 -15.22 2.57 -3.90
C TYR A 129 -14.35 1.80 -2.90
N ILE A 130 -14.75 1.78 -1.62
CA ILE A 130 -14.04 1.06 -0.55
C ILE A 130 -14.15 -0.47 -0.75
N LYS A 131 -15.24 -0.96 -1.37
CA LYS A 131 -15.44 -2.41 -1.61
C LYS A 131 -14.43 -3.00 -2.59
N GLY A 132 -13.80 -2.16 -3.42
CA GLY A 132 -12.73 -2.57 -4.33
C GLY A 132 -11.40 -2.87 -3.63
N ARG A 133 -11.28 -2.55 -2.33
CA ARG A 133 -10.09 -2.82 -1.53
C ARG A 133 -10.10 -4.25 -1.01
N VAL A 134 -8.98 -4.94 -1.22
CA VAL A 134 -8.75 -6.29 -0.73
C VAL A 134 -7.38 -6.34 -0.07
N PRO A 135 -7.28 -6.60 1.25
CA PRO A 135 -6.02 -6.93 1.89
C PRO A 135 -5.54 -8.25 1.30
N VAL A 136 -4.31 -8.28 0.84
CA VAL A 136 -3.71 -9.41 0.12
C VAL A 136 -3.22 -10.43 1.13
N TYR A 137 -2.39 -9.95 2.06
CA TYR A 137 -1.90 -10.72 3.19
C TYR A 137 -1.49 -9.76 4.32
N CYS A 138 -1.29 -10.30 5.51
CA CYS A 138 -0.65 -9.60 6.62
C CYS A 138 0.49 -10.43 7.21
N ALA A 139 1.63 -9.79 7.42
CA ALA A 139 2.75 -10.34 8.16
C ALA A 139 2.56 -10.05 9.65
N LEU A 140 2.43 -11.10 10.45
CA LEU A 140 2.22 -11.04 11.88
C LEU A 140 3.47 -11.52 12.61
N LEU A 141 3.87 -10.79 13.64
CA LEU A 141 4.94 -11.20 14.53
C LEU A 141 4.38 -12.19 15.55
N VAL A 142 4.92 -13.40 15.58
CA VAL A 142 4.47 -14.49 16.48
C VAL A 142 5.64 -14.85 17.41
N PRO A 143 5.42 -14.98 18.73
CA PRO A 143 6.48 -15.45 19.63
C PRO A 143 6.87 -16.90 19.30
N LEU A 144 8.18 -17.16 19.24
CA LEU A 144 8.70 -18.52 19.14
C LEU A 144 8.57 -19.17 20.52
N GLU A 145 7.91 -20.33 20.59
CA GLU A 145 7.88 -21.12 21.80
C GLU A 145 9.31 -21.60 22.11
N ASN A 146 9.96 -20.97 23.10
CA ASN A 146 11.15 -21.55 23.69
C ASN A 146 10.71 -22.84 24.41
N LYS A 147 11.40 -23.95 24.14
CA LYS A 147 11.16 -25.24 24.82
C LYS A 147 11.41 -25.17 26.33
N ASP A 148 12.02 -24.10 26.79
CA ASP A 148 12.31 -23.84 28.18
C ASP A 148 11.45 -22.67 28.66
N GLU A 149 10.66 -22.97 29.71
CA GLU A 149 9.91 -22.06 30.58
C GLU A 149 8.42 -21.82 30.27
N LYS A 150 7.59 -22.45 31.12
CA LYS A 150 6.17 -22.16 31.37
C LYS A 150 6.01 -20.80 32.05
N GLU A 151 6.42 -19.72 31.40
CA GLU A 151 5.98 -18.38 31.77
C GLU A 151 4.98 -17.89 30.72
N SER A 152 3.90 -17.28 31.18
CA SER A 152 2.86 -16.70 30.32
C SER A 152 3.48 -15.85 29.22
N PRO A 153 2.99 -15.92 27.97
CA PRO A 153 3.59 -15.19 26.86
C PRO A 153 3.66 -13.70 27.22
N PRO A 154 4.84 -13.04 27.13
CA PRO A 154 4.92 -11.62 27.37
C PRO A 154 3.99 -10.92 26.37
N VAL A 155 3.09 -10.10 26.91
CA VAL A 155 2.14 -9.31 26.12
C VAL A 155 2.95 -8.23 25.40
N GLY A 156 3.43 -8.57 24.21
CA GLY A 156 4.13 -7.69 23.30
C GLY A 156 5.65 -7.65 23.48
N PRO A 157 6.38 -7.13 22.47
CA PRO A 157 7.83 -7.08 22.51
C PRO A 157 8.32 -6.06 23.54
N MET A 158 9.35 -6.42 24.30
CA MET A 158 9.91 -5.55 25.34
C MET A 158 10.69 -4.39 24.69
N PRO A 159 10.47 -3.13 25.08
CA PRO A 159 11.20 -1.98 24.53
C PRO A 159 12.69 -2.07 24.88
N GLY A 160 13.56 -1.80 23.90
CA GLY A 160 15.01 -1.69 24.10
C GLY A 160 15.85 -2.95 23.86
N GLN A 161 15.29 -4.04 23.34
CA GLN A 161 16.08 -5.21 22.96
C GLN A 161 16.85 -4.99 21.64
N CYS A 162 18.02 -5.61 21.49
CA CYS A 162 18.74 -5.59 20.22
C CYS A 162 17.99 -6.42 19.16
N HIS A 163 18.11 -6.04 17.89
CA HIS A 163 17.53 -6.77 16.75
C HIS A 163 17.86 -8.28 16.78
N SER A 164 19.08 -8.64 17.16
CA SER A 164 19.51 -10.04 17.32
C SER A 164 18.68 -10.81 18.34
N ALA A 165 18.38 -10.22 19.51
CA ALA A 165 17.57 -10.84 20.55
C ALA A 165 16.10 -10.99 20.11
N ALA A 166 15.60 -10.09 19.27
CA ALA A 166 14.25 -10.18 18.73
C ALA A 166 14.12 -11.33 17.71
N GLN A 167 15.16 -11.59 16.91
CA GLN A 167 15.18 -12.70 15.95
C GLN A 167 15.12 -14.08 16.62
N GLU A 168 15.71 -14.23 17.80
CA GLU A 168 15.67 -15.49 18.56
C GLU A 168 14.31 -15.75 19.21
N ARG A 169 13.55 -14.69 19.51
CA ARG A 169 12.30 -14.75 20.29
C ARG A 169 11.04 -14.71 19.43
N TYR A 170 11.12 -14.18 18.22
CA TYR A 170 9.96 -13.95 17.37
C TYR A 170 10.17 -14.49 15.96
N GLY A 171 9.13 -15.11 15.43
CA GLY A 171 8.99 -15.50 14.03
C GLY A 171 7.97 -14.62 13.31
N ILE A 172 8.00 -14.66 11.98
CA ILE A 172 7.01 -13.98 11.13
C ILE A 172 6.07 -15.04 10.56
N SER A 173 4.77 -14.90 10.82
CA SER A 173 3.75 -15.70 10.16
C SER A 173 3.03 -14.85 9.10
N PHE A 174 2.70 -15.45 7.97
CA PHE A 174 1.96 -14.80 6.91
C PHE A 174 0.54 -15.32 6.86
N GLU A 175 -0.43 -14.43 6.98
CA GLU A 175 -1.84 -14.75 6.82
C GLU A 175 -2.35 -14.20 5.49
N ASP A 176 -2.81 -15.09 4.62
CA ASP A 176 -3.26 -14.76 3.29
C ASP A 176 -4.78 -14.61 3.21
N THR A 177 -5.22 -13.60 2.47
CA THR A 177 -6.60 -13.54 2.01
C THR A 177 -6.73 -14.46 0.80
N PRO A 178 -7.66 -15.43 0.82
CA PRO A 178 -7.88 -16.31 -0.33
C PRO A 178 -8.52 -15.51 -1.48
N LEU A 179 -7.68 -14.97 -2.38
CA LEU A 179 -8.09 -14.15 -3.53
C LEU A 179 -8.96 -14.92 -4.54
N HIS A 180 -8.94 -16.26 -4.49
CA HIS A 180 -9.70 -17.14 -5.40
C HIS A 180 -11.14 -17.41 -4.92
N ARG A 181 -11.49 -17.04 -3.67
CA ARG A 181 -12.83 -17.28 -3.12
C ARG A 181 -13.72 -16.06 -3.34
N GLU A 182 -14.96 -16.30 -3.75
CA GLU A 182 -15.89 -15.22 -4.08
C GLU A 182 -16.54 -14.55 -2.86
N GLY A 183 -16.82 -13.25 -3.05
CA GLY A 183 -17.79 -12.42 -2.31
C GLY A 183 -17.61 -12.40 -0.79
N HIS A 184 -18.41 -13.21 -0.11
CA HIS A 184 -18.59 -13.15 1.34
C HIS A 184 -17.38 -13.70 2.11
N ALA A 185 -16.75 -14.76 1.60
CA ALA A 185 -15.56 -15.35 2.22
C ALA A 185 -14.35 -14.42 2.11
N LEU A 186 -14.28 -13.62 1.04
CA LEU A 186 -13.23 -12.64 0.81
C LEU A 186 -13.39 -11.43 1.72
N HIS A 187 -14.59 -10.89 1.88
CA HIS A 187 -14.85 -9.83 2.86
C HIS A 187 -14.57 -10.29 4.29
N GLN A 188 -15.02 -11.49 4.68
CA GLN A 188 -14.75 -12.00 6.03
C GLN A 188 -13.25 -12.25 6.28
N ALA A 189 -12.52 -12.75 5.29
CA ALA A 189 -11.07 -12.89 5.39
C ALA A 189 -10.38 -11.53 5.46
N ALA A 190 -10.86 -10.55 4.68
CA ALA A 190 -10.36 -9.19 4.69
C ALA A 190 -10.56 -8.49 6.05
N ASP A 191 -11.74 -8.64 6.64
CA ASP A 191 -12.06 -8.09 7.95
C ASP A 191 -11.19 -8.72 9.04
N ARG A 192 -10.93 -10.04 8.95
CA ARG A 192 -10.01 -10.72 9.87
C ARG A 192 -8.59 -10.16 9.75
N VAL A 193 -8.08 -10.04 8.53
CA VAL A 193 -6.73 -9.51 8.28
C VAL A 193 -6.61 -8.06 8.76
N SER A 194 -7.64 -7.24 8.51
CA SER A 194 -7.68 -5.85 9.00
C SER A 194 -7.84 -5.73 10.51
N SER A 195 -8.58 -6.62 11.17
CA SER A 195 -8.69 -6.61 12.63
C SER A 195 -7.36 -6.96 13.30
N LYS A 196 -6.60 -7.88 12.70
CA LYS A 196 -5.29 -8.30 13.21
C LYS A 196 -4.25 -7.22 13.04
N SER A 197 -4.22 -6.52 11.89
CA SER A 197 -3.33 -5.36 11.72
C SER A 197 -3.58 -4.28 12.78
N ASN A 198 -4.85 -4.07 13.18
CA ASN A 198 -5.19 -3.10 14.23
C ASN A 198 -4.75 -3.56 15.62
N SER A 199 -4.82 -4.86 15.92
CA SER A 199 -4.29 -5.42 17.17
C SER A 199 -2.76 -5.36 17.24
N CYS A 200 -2.08 -5.32 16.09
CA CYS A 200 -0.63 -5.15 15.98
C CYS A 200 -0.19 -3.68 16.00
N SER A 201 -1.07 -2.74 16.36
CA SER A 201 -0.73 -1.32 16.55
C SER A 201 0.39 -1.22 17.56
N SER A 202 1.58 -1.03 17.00
CA SER A 202 2.85 -1.16 17.69
C SER A 202 3.03 0.07 18.56
N GLY A 203 3.30 -0.13 19.85
CA GLY A 203 3.89 0.93 20.66
C GLY A 203 5.12 1.48 19.94
N SER A 204 5.32 2.79 19.99
CA SER A 204 6.36 3.54 19.26
C SER A 204 7.81 3.06 19.49
N ASN A 205 8.03 2.12 20.42
CA ASN A 205 9.33 1.57 20.80
C ASN A 205 9.57 0.12 20.34
N LEU A 206 8.75 -0.40 19.43
CA LEU A 206 8.85 -1.78 18.92
C LEU A 206 9.63 -1.86 17.61
N TYR A 207 10.40 -2.94 17.44
CA TYR A 207 10.97 -3.25 16.13
C TYR A 207 9.85 -3.77 15.22
N HIS A 208 9.58 -3.06 14.13
CA HIS A 208 8.64 -3.52 13.11
C HIS A 208 9.29 -4.60 12.21
N LEU A 209 9.65 -5.75 12.78
CA LEU A 209 10.18 -6.89 12.02
C LEU A 209 9.20 -7.39 10.96
N ASN A 210 7.90 -7.23 11.21
CA ASN A 210 6.84 -7.58 10.27
C ASN A 210 6.53 -6.47 9.25
N SER A 211 7.15 -5.30 9.33
CA SER A 211 6.87 -4.20 8.38
C SER A 211 7.23 -4.58 6.95
N ILE A 212 6.36 -4.17 6.03
CA ILE A 212 6.60 -4.27 4.58
C ILE A 212 6.88 -2.86 4.07
N ASN A 213 8.09 -2.67 3.53
CA ASN A 213 8.62 -1.35 3.20
C ASN A 213 8.52 -1.02 1.71
N THR A 214 8.43 -2.03 0.84
CA THR A 214 8.37 -1.84 -0.60
C THR A 214 7.36 -2.76 -1.24
N VAL A 215 6.68 -2.25 -2.26
CA VAL A 215 5.74 -3.02 -3.08
C VAL A 215 5.87 -2.58 -4.53
N CYS A 216 6.00 -3.55 -5.44
CA CYS A 216 6.20 -3.28 -6.86
C CYS A 216 5.41 -4.26 -7.72
N TRP A 217 4.61 -3.74 -8.64
CA TRP A 217 4.00 -4.56 -9.70
C TRP A 217 5.06 -4.95 -10.72
N SER A 218 4.94 -6.16 -11.28
CA SER A 218 5.85 -6.56 -12.33
C SER A 218 5.67 -5.65 -13.57
N PRO A 219 6.77 -5.17 -14.18
CA PRO A 219 6.69 -4.34 -15.37
C PRO A 219 6.40 -5.15 -16.63
N ASN A 220 6.58 -6.48 -16.61
CA ASN A 220 6.40 -7.32 -17.79
C ASN A 220 4.93 -7.66 -18.01
N TYR A 221 4.48 -7.58 -19.26
CA TYR A 221 3.10 -7.90 -19.64
C TYR A 221 2.72 -9.35 -19.31
N THR A 222 3.61 -10.30 -19.55
CA THR A 222 3.37 -11.74 -19.29
C THR A 222 3.21 -12.08 -17.81
N SER A 223 3.70 -11.21 -16.93
CA SER A 223 3.58 -11.33 -15.47
C SER A 223 2.75 -10.20 -14.87
N ALA A 224 1.90 -9.53 -15.66
CA ALA A 224 1.17 -8.32 -15.24
C ALA A 224 0.41 -8.42 -13.91
N THR A 225 0.04 -9.63 -13.49
CA THR A 225 -0.70 -9.91 -12.24
C THR A 225 0.19 -10.30 -11.06
N TRP A 226 1.51 -10.18 -11.18
CA TRP A 226 2.47 -10.48 -10.13
C TRP A 226 2.84 -9.22 -9.35
N LEU A 227 2.79 -9.33 -8.03
CA LEU A 227 3.16 -8.29 -7.08
C LEU A 227 4.33 -8.78 -6.24
N LEU A 228 5.41 -8.00 -6.22
CA LEU A 228 6.52 -8.18 -5.29
C LEU A 228 6.30 -7.29 -4.07
N SER A 229 6.52 -7.83 -2.89
CA SER A 229 6.55 -7.09 -1.63
C SER A 229 7.78 -7.48 -0.83
N ALA A 230 8.44 -6.51 -0.20
CA ALA A 230 9.61 -6.79 0.63
C ALA A 230 9.58 -6.00 1.95
N GLY A 231 10.03 -6.65 3.01
CA GLY A 231 9.99 -6.14 4.37
C GLY A 231 11.33 -5.82 4.99
N GLN A 232 11.28 -5.16 6.15
CA GLN A 232 12.47 -4.74 6.89
C GLN A 232 13.31 -5.93 7.37
N ALA A 233 12.68 -7.07 7.66
CA ALA A 233 13.37 -8.30 8.07
C ALA A 233 14.16 -8.99 6.93
N GLY A 234 14.24 -8.40 5.74
CA GLY A 234 14.91 -9.00 4.58
C GLY A 234 14.09 -10.09 3.89
N VAL A 235 12.82 -10.25 4.26
CA VAL A 235 11.91 -11.19 3.60
C VAL A 235 11.29 -10.50 2.38
N ALA A 236 11.37 -11.17 1.23
CA ALA A 236 10.69 -10.78 0.01
C ALA A 236 9.66 -11.84 -0.37
N ARG A 237 8.51 -11.39 -0.87
CA ARG A 237 7.38 -12.24 -1.23
C ARG A 237 6.84 -11.87 -2.60
N LEU A 238 6.55 -12.90 -3.39
CA LEU A 238 5.84 -12.77 -4.66
C LEU A 238 4.40 -13.26 -4.48
N THR A 239 3.45 -12.42 -4.86
CA THR A 239 2.02 -12.74 -4.80
C THR A 239 1.41 -12.67 -6.19
N TRP A 240 0.64 -13.70 -6.56
CA TRP A 240 -0.06 -13.77 -7.82
C TRP A 240 -1.56 -13.51 -7.62
N PHE A 241 -2.11 -12.55 -8.37
CA PHE A 241 -3.50 -12.11 -8.19
C PHE A 241 -4.54 -12.91 -8.96
N GLY A 242 -4.15 -13.78 -9.90
CA GLY A 242 -5.09 -14.62 -10.67
C GLY A 242 -6.08 -13.88 -11.61
N LEU A 243 -6.18 -12.57 -11.53
CA LEU A 243 -7.23 -11.73 -12.12
C LEU A 243 -7.24 -11.65 -13.67
N CYS A 244 -6.38 -12.39 -14.38
CA CYS A 244 -6.23 -12.21 -15.83
C CYS A 244 -5.97 -13.49 -16.65
N GLY A 245 -6.17 -14.69 -16.09
CA GLY A 245 -5.93 -15.95 -16.82
C GLY A 245 -6.78 -16.12 -18.08
N GLY A 246 -8.08 -15.80 -18.02
CA GLY A 246 -9.01 -16.08 -19.12
C GLY A 246 -8.93 -15.17 -20.34
N ARG A 247 -8.34 -13.97 -20.22
CA ARG A 247 -8.26 -12.99 -21.33
C ARG A 247 -6.90 -12.97 -22.02
N LEU A 248 -5.83 -13.35 -21.31
CA LEU A 248 -4.47 -13.43 -21.84
C LEU A 248 -4.25 -14.66 -22.74
N GLU A 249 -4.92 -15.79 -22.48
CA GLU A 249 -4.81 -16.97 -23.36
C GLU A 249 -5.44 -16.76 -24.74
N LYS A 250 -6.49 -15.93 -24.84
CA LYS A 250 -7.10 -15.60 -26.14
C LYS A 250 -6.15 -14.84 -27.07
N CYS A 251 -5.27 -13.98 -26.54
CA CYS A 251 -4.26 -13.30 -27.35
C CYS A 251 -3.15 -14.24 -27.85
N ARG A 252 -2.93 -15.41 -27.22
CA ARG A 252 -1.98 -16.42 -27.71
C ARG A 252 -2.54 -17.32 -28.82
N SER A 253 -3.85 -17.35 -29.02
CA SER A 253 -4.49 -18.19 -30.04
C SER A 253 -4.67 -17.51 -31.41
N VAL A 254 -4.25 -16.24 -31.54
CA VAL A 254 -4.42 -15.44 -32.78
C VAL A 254 -3.05 -15.08 -33.40
N SER A 255 -1.98 -15.76 -33.00
CA SER A 255 -0.66 -15.67 -33.65
C SER A 255 -0.35 -16.96 -34.40
#